data_AF-A0A6B3CSK2-F1
#
_entry.id   AF-A0A6B3CSK2-F1
#
_cell.length_a   1.000
_cell.length_b   1.000
_cell.length_c   1.000
_cell.angle_alpha   90.00
_cell.angle_beta   90.00
_cell.angle_gamma   90.00
#
_symmetry.space_group_name_H-M   'P 1'
#
loop_
_entity.id
_entity.type
_entity.pdbx_description
1 polymer ?
#
loop_
_entity_poly.entity_id
_entity_poly.type
_entity_poly.pdbx_seq_one_letter_code
_entity_poly.pdbx_strand_id
1 'polypeptide(L)' 'MDGRDLVRSMKTVGSAGVAQGLRSVRAAWRGRRADAAALPRRGAERARVPGVMREVVPGPGGGVIRFERSELRVLVAV' A
#
# COMPACT_ATOMS: atom_id res chain seq x y z
N MET A 1 36.92 29.16 23.02
CA MET A 1 35.92 28.19 22.52
C MET A 1 36.56 26.82 22.59
N ASP A 2 36.07 25.95 23.47
CA ASP A 2 36.68 24.64 23.73
C ASP A 2 36.09 23.56 22.83
N GLY A 3 36.94 22.67 22.30
CA GLY A 3 36.53 21.54 21.46
C GLY A 3 35.53 20.59 22.13
N ARG A 4 35.43 20.62 23.47
CA ARG A 4 34.40 19.88 24.23
C ARG A 4 32.97 20.35 23.94
N ASP A 5 32.75 21.65 23.69
CA ASP A 5 31.42 22.17 23.34
C ASP A 5 31.00 21.78 21.93
N LEU A 6 31.97 21.63 21.02
CA LEU A 6 31.70 21.17 19.65
C LEU A 6 31.24 19.71 19.63
N VAL A 7 31.90 18.84 20.40
CA VAL A 7 31.51 17.44 20.58
C VAL A 7 30.15 17.32 21.26
N ARG A 8 29.85 18.20 22.22
CA ARG A 8 28.53 18.26 22.88
C ARG A 8 27.44 18.68 21.90
N SER A 9 27.69 19.69 21.07
CA SER A 9 26.76 20.17 20.05
C SER A 9 26.44 19.09 19.01
N MET A 10 27.46 18.42 18.45
CA MET A 10 27.25 17.32 17.49
C MET A 10 26.44 16.15 18.08
N LYS A 11 26.67 15.82 19.35
CA LYS A 11 25.90 14.76 20.04
C LYS A 11 24.43 15.15 20.23
N THR A 12 24.15 16.42 20.51
CA THR A 12 22.78 16.92 20.65
C THR A 12 22.04 16.97 19.32
N VAL A 13 22.69 17.39 18.23
CA VAL A 13 22.09 17.41 16.88
C VAL A 13 21.82 15.99 16.37
N GLY A 14 22.74 15.04 16.60
CA GLY A 14 22.51 13.63 16.28
C GLY A 14 21.33 13.03 17.06
N SER A 15 21.20 13.38 18.34
CA SER A 15 20.12 12.88 19.21
C SER A 15 18.75 13.49 18.86
N ALA A 16 18.72 14.79 18.52
CA ALA A 16 17.52 15.47 18.04
C ALA A 16 17.04 14.91 16.69
N GLY A 17 17.97 14.58 15.79
CA GLY A 17 17.68 13.91 14.51
C GLY A 17 17.06 12.52 14.70
N VAL A 18 17.56 11.72 15.65
CA VAL A 18 16.97 10.42 16.01
C VAL A 18 15.56 10.59 16.58
N ALA A 19 15.35 11.56 17.47
CA ALA A 19 14.03 11.85 18.02
C ALA A 19 13.03 12.31 16.93
N GLN A 20 13.46 13.10 15.96
CA GLN A 20 12.65 13.53 14.82
C GLN A 20 12.35 12.36 13.86
N GLY A 21 13.32 11.48 13.60
CA GLY A 21 13.14 10.27 12.82
C GLY A 21 12.16 9.29 13.47
N LEU A 22 12.22 9.11 14.79
CA LEU A 22 11.25 8.29 15.52
C LEU A 22 9.84 8.86 15.44
N ARG A 23 9.70 10.19 15.51
CA ARG A 23 8.40 10.87 15.35
C ARG A 23 7.82 10.70 13.94
N SER A 24 8.65 10.79 12.89
CA SER A 24 8.18 10.62 11.50
C SER A 24 7.76 9.17 11.23
N VAL A 25 8.54 8.19 11.69
CA VAL A 25 8.18 6.76 11.59
C VAL A 25 6.89 6.47 12.36
N ARG A 26 6.75 7.03 13.57
CA ARG A 26 5.52 6.87 14.37
C ARG A 26 4.30 7.51 13.71
N ALA A 27 4.45 8.68 13.09
CA ALA A 27 3.39 9.34 12.35
C ALA A 27 2.97 8.52 11.11
N ALA A 28 3.93 8.03 10.33
CA ALA A 28 3.68 7.17 9.18
C ALA A 28 3.00 5.85 9.57
N TRP A 29 3.40 5.26 10.69
CA TRP A 29 2.76 4.04 11.22
C TRP A 29 1.32 4.27 11.67
N ARG A 30 1.04 5.42 12.32
CA ARG A 30 -0.34 5.80 12.69
C ARG A 30 -1.21 6.06 11.46
N GLY A 31 -0.67 6.73 10.44
CA GLY A 31 -1.35 6.93 9.15
C GLY A 31 -1.71 5.61 8.49
N ARG A 32 -0.72 4.71 8.31
CA ARG A 32 -0.97 3.35 7.78
C ARG A 32 -2.01 2.57 8.55
N ARG A 33 -2.02 2.66 9.89
CA ARG A 33 -3.03 1.99 10.72
C ARG A 33 -4.42 2.56 10.52
N ALA A 34 -4.54 3.88 10.38
CA ALA A 34 -5.80 4.54 10.10
C ALA A 34 -6.32 4.16 8.71
N ASP A 35 -5.46 4.16 7.69
CA ASP A 35 -5.82 3.73 6.33
C ASP A 35 -6.28 2.27 6.30
N ALA A 36 -5.58 1.38 7.01
CA ALA A 36 -5.96 -0.03 7.12
C ALA A 36 -7.28 -0.25 7.88
N ALA A 37 -7.63 0.63 8.81
CA ALA A 37 -8.90 0.58 9.55
C ALA A 37 -10.05 1.23 8.78
N ALA A 38 -9.76 2.24 7.95
CA ALA A 38 -10.73 2.94 7.10
C ALA A 38 -11.06 2.15 5.82
N LEU A 39 -10.17 1.25 5.39
CA LEU A 39 -10.50 0.31 4.32
C LEU A 39 -11.58 -0.67 4.82
N PRO A 40 -12.71 -0.81 4.11
CA PRO A 40 -13.66 -1.86 4.43
C PRO A 40 -12.92 -3.20 4.42
N ARG A 41 -13.12 -4.01 5.47
CA ARG A 41 -12.56 -5.37 5.54
C ARG A 41 -12.82 -6.03 4.20
N ARG A 42 -11.78 -6.23 3.40
CA ARG A 42 -11.83 -7.13 2.24
C ARG A 42 -12.18 -8.48 2.82
N GLY A 43 -13.47 -8.79 2.84
CA GLY A 43 -13.95 -10.09 3.26
C GLY A 43 -13.19 -11.14 2.46
N ALA A 44 -13.06 -12.35 3.00
CA ALA A 44 -12.55 -13.45 2.20
C ALA A 44 -13.43 -13.53 0.94
N GLU A 45 -12.94 -12.97 -0.16
CA GLU A 45 -13.55 -13.10 -1.48
C GLU A 45 -13.28 -14.55 -1.84
N ARG A 46 -14.07 -15.42 -1.22
CA ARG A 46 -14.14 -16.85 -1.48
C ARG A 46 -14.40 -16.91 -2.97
N ALA A 47 -13.41 -17.37 -3.72
CA ALA A 47 -13.46 -17.53 -5.16
C ALA A 47 -14.86 -18.00 -5.57
N ARG A 48 -15.71 -17.05 -5.98
CA ARG A 48 -17.06 -17.36 -6.42
C ARG A 48 -16.82 -17.99 -7.78
N VAL A 49 -17.10 -19.29 -7.88
CA VAL A 49 -16.99 -19.98 -9.16
C VAL A 49 -17.83 -19.18 -10.17
N PRO A 50 -17.21 -18.69 -11.27
CA PRO A 50 -17.84 -17.72 -12.16
C PRO A 50 -19.22 -18.12 -12.70
N GLY A 51 -19.49 -19.42 -12.72
CA GLY A 51 -20.67 -20.00 -13.37
C GLY A 51 -20.34 -20.39 -14.80
N VAL A 52 -21.36 -20.69 -15.60
CA VAL A 52 -21.20 -21.03 -17.02
C VAL A 52 -20.72 -19.80 -17.80
N MET A 53 -19.77 -20.00 -18.73
CA MET A 53 -19.29 -18.96 -19.63
C MET A 53 -20.40 -18.57 -20.62
N ARG A 54 -20.67 -17.27 -20.74
CA ARG A 54 -21.71 -16.74 -21.63
C ARG A 54 -21.13 -16.15 -22.91
N GLU A 55 -20.06 -15.39 -22.79
CA GLU A 55 -19.56 -14.59 -23.90
C GLU A 55 -18.08 -14.26 -23.72
N VAL A 56 -17.35 -14.15 -24.83
CA VAL A 56 -15.98 -13.66 -24.87
C VAL A 56 -15.93 -12.47 -25.81
N VAL A 57 -15.51 -11.31 -25.30
CA VAL A 57 -15.36 -10.08 -26.07
C VAL A 57 -13.87 -9.72 -26.14
N PRO A 58 -13.23 -9.86 -27.32
CA PRO A 58 -11.85 -9.43 -27.51
C PRO A 58 -11.77 -7.90 -27.59
N GLY A 59 -10.64 -7.34 -27.12
CA GLY A 59 -10.37 -5.90 -27.20
C GLY A 59 -8.86 -5.61 -27.32
N PRO A 60 -8.48 -4.40 -27.76
CA PRO A 60 -7.08 -4.01 -27.77
C PRO A 60 -6.50 -4.07 -26.35
N GLY A 61 -5.35 -4.73 -26.20
CA GLY A 61 -4.72 -4.94 -24.88
C GLY A 61 -5.39 -6.02 -24.02
N GLY A 62 -6.23 -6.90 -24.59
CA GLY A 62 -6.76 -8.08 -23.90
C GLY A 62 -8.22 -8.40 -24.24
N GLY A 63 -9.07 -8.49 -23.22
CA GLY A 63 -10.49 -8.81 -23.44
C GLY A 63 -11.27 -9.08 -22.15
N VAL A 64 -12.56 -9.32 -22.30
CA VAL A 64 -13.47 -9.65 -21.19
C VAL A 64 -14.15 -10.99 -21.45
N ILE A 65 -14.09 -11.87 -20.46
CA ILE A 65 -14.83 -13.13 -20.45
C ILE A 65 -15.99 -12.98 -19.47
N ARG A 66 -17.23 -13.07 -19.97
CA ARG A 66 -18.43 -12.98 -19.17
C ARG A 66 -18.91 -14.37 -18.77
N PHE A 67 -19.15 -14.54 -17.49
CA PHE A 67 -19.82 -15.69 -16.91
C PHE A 67 -21.18 -15.26 -16.36
N GLU A 68 -22.03 -16.23 -16.01
CA GLU A 68 -23.39 -15.93 -15.54
C GLU A 68 -23.48 -14.94 -14.36
N ARG A 69 -22.47 -14.92 -13.48
CA ARG A 69 -22.50 -14.13 -12.24
C ARG A 69 -21.27 -13.25 -12.04
N SER A 70 -20.35 -13.23 -13.01
CA SER A 70 -19.07 -12.53 -12.88
C SER A 70 -18.41 -12.27 -14.23
N GLU A 71 -17.48 -11.33 -14.27
CA GLU A 71 -16.65 -11.04 -15.44
C GLU A 71 -15.17 -11.20 -15.09
N LEU A 72 -14.41 -11.84 -15.98
CA LEU A 72 -12.95 -11.89 -15.92
C LEU A 72 -12.38 -10.92 -16.95
N ARG A 73 -11.60 -9.93 -16.50
CA ARG A 73 -10.93 -8.96 -17.36
C ARG A 73 -9.46 -9.37 -17.54
N VAL A 74 -9.05 -9.58 -18.79
CA VAL A 74 -7.67 -9.88 -19.17
C VAL A 74 -7.05 -8.61 -19.72
N LEU A 75 -5.93 -8.21 -19.14
CA LEU A 75 -5.16 -7.04 -19.55
C LEU A 75 -3.73 -7.47 -19.88
N VAL A 76 -3.22 -6.99 -21.02
CA VAL A 76 -1.86 -7.21 -21.49
C VAL A 76 -1.07 -5.93 -21.26
N ALA A 77 0.03 -6.04 -20.52
CA ALA A 77 0.98 -4.95 -20.30
C ALA A 77 2.29 -5.26 -21.04
N VAL A 78 3.01 -4.20 -21.44
CA VAL A 78 4.31 -4.25 -22.15
C VAL A 78 5.39 -3.71 -21.24
#